data_AF-A0A645GDH0-F1
#
_entry.id   AF-A0A645GDH0-F1
#
_cell.length_a   1.000
_cell.length_b   1.000
_cell.length_c   1.000
_cell.angle_alpha   90.00
_cell.angle_beta   90.00
_cell.angle_gamma   90.00
#
_symmetry.space_group_name_H-M   'P 1'
#
loop_
_entity.id
_entity.type
_entity.pdbx_description
1 polymer ?
#
loop_
_entity_poly.entity_id
_entity_poly.type
_entity_poly.pdbx_seq_one_letter_code
_entity_poly.pdbx_strand_id
1 'polypeptide(L)'
;MEIERLISALSEIKRLYAKDKTGMFDHEYISPEVVQTPQKAFYSQKRSVAFEQSAGAVSGEFVMCYPPGIPILAPGERITEEILHYISYAKEKGCFLTGTKDMKIERVNIVEGD
;
A
#
# COMPACT_ATOMS: atom_id res chain seq x y z
N MET A 1 -0.09 -11.36 40.25
CA MET A 1 -0.56 -10.00 40.60
C MET A 1 -0.53 -9.00 39.45
N GLU A 2 0.61 -8.61 38.85
CA GLU A 2 0.57 -7.59 37.76
C GLU A 2 0.03 -8.12 36.43
N ILE A 3 0.41 -9.34 36.04
CA ILE A 3 -0.09 -10.02 34.83
C ILE A 3 -1.62 -10.21 34.88
N GLU A 4 -2.18 -10.61 36.02
CA GLU A 4 -3.63 -10.81 36.17
C GLU A 4 -4.41 -9.49 36.06
N ARG A 5 -3.83 -8.39 36.56
CA ARG A 5 -4.40 -7.04 36.40
C ARG A 5 -4.38 -6.60 34.94
N LEU A 6 -3.29 -6.87 34.22
CA LEU A 6 -3.19 -6.59 32.78
C LEU A 6 -4.24 -7.39 31.99
N ILE A 7 -4.34 -8.69 32.24
CA ILE A 7 -5.32 -9.56 31.57
C ILE A 7 -6.75 -9.09 31.84
N SER A 8 -7.07 -8.73 33.09
CA SER A 8 -8.39 -8.23 33.46
C SER A 8 -8.72 -6.91 32.75
N ALA A 9 -7.77 -5.97 32.73
CA ALA A 9 -7.95 -4.68 32.05
C ALA A 9 -8.16 -4.85 30.53
N LEU A 10 -7.36 -5.69 29.86
CA LEU A 10 -7.52 -5.97 28.42
C LEU A 10 -8.86 -6.67 28.12
N SER A 11 -9.28 -7.59 28.98
CA SER A 11 -10.57 -8.28 28.84
C SER A 11 -11.75 -7.32 28.97
N GLU A 12 -11.67 -6.37 29.90
CA GLU A 12 -12.69 -5.34 30.07
C GLU A 12 -12.74 -4.37 28.88
N ILE A 13 -11.58 -3.93 28.37
CA ILE A 13 -11.50 -3.12 27.14
C ILE A 13 -12.14 -3.87 25.97
N LYS A 14 -11.79 -5.15 25.76
CA LYS A 14 -12.41 -5.96 24.70
C LYS A 14 -13.91 -6.04 24.87
N ARG A 15 -14.41 -6.29 26.09
CA ARG A 15 -15.85 -6.38 26.36
C ARG A 15 -16.59 -5.08 26.01
N LEU A 16 -15.99 -3.93 26.31
CA LEU A 16 -16.60 -2.61 26.11
C LEU A 16 -16.48 -2.09 24.67
N TYR A 17 -15.39 -2.41 23.98
CA TYR A 17 -15.01 -1.74 22.72
C TYR A 17 -14.75 -2.68 21.54
N ALA A 18 -14.94 -4.00 21.68
CA ALA A 18 -14.80 -4.90 20.54
C ALA A 18 -15.75 -4.49 19.41
N LYS A 19 -15.17 -4.27 18.23
CA LYS A 19 -15.90 -4.04 17.00
C LYS A 19 -15.82 -5.28 16.13
N ASP A 20 -16.79 -5.39 15.23
CA ASP A 20 -16.82 -6.44 14.22
C ASP A 20 -15.57 -6.31 13.31
N LYS A 21 -14.92 -7.44 13.01
CA LYS A 21 -13.73 -7.50 12.15
C LYS A 21 -14.09 -7.55 10.66
N THR A 22 -15.37 -7.62 10.32
CA THR A 22 -15.85 -7.71 8.94
C THR A 22 -15.41 -6.46 8.19
N GLY A 23 -14.61 -6.65 7.14
CA GLY A 23 -13.99 -5.58 6.38
C GLY A 23 -12.57 -5.21 6.81
N MET A 24 -11.98 -5.88 7.81
CA MET A 24 -10.52 -5.88 7.94
C MET A 24 -9.94 -6.48 6.66
N PHE A 25 -9.07 -5.73 6.00
CA PHE A 25 -8.32 -6.19 4.84
C PHE A 25 -7.64 -7.51 5.17
N ASP A 26 -8.07 -8.59 4.53
CA ASP A 26 -7.24 -9.78 4.44
C ASP A 26 -6.05 -9.37 3.57
N HIS A 27 -4.87 -9.29 4.17
CA HIS A 27 -3.66 -8.85 3.49
C HIS A 27 -3.24 -9.96 2.52
N GLU A 28 -3.85 -10.02 1.34
CA GLU A 28 -3.26 -10.76 0.22
C GLU A 28 -1.96 -10.02 -0.15
N TYR A 29 -0.85 -10.57 0.33
CA TYR A 29 0.47 -10.06 0.05
C TYR A 29 0.82 -10.39 -1.40
N ILE A 30 0.73 -9.40 -2.28
CA ILE A 30 1.17 -9.52 -3.66
C ILE A 30 2.69 -9.57 -3.65
N SER A 31 3.27 -10.64 -4.18
CA SER A 31 4.73 -10.76 -4.28
C SER A 31 5.26 -9.75 -5.30
N PRO A 32 6.11 -8.79 -4.88
CA PRO A 32 6.59 -7.75 -5.79
C PRO A 32 7.63 -8.29 -6.77
N GLU A 33 7.60 -7.78 -7.99
CA GLU A 33 8.66 -8.00 -8.98
C GLU A 33 9.70 -6.88 -8.87
N VAL A 34 10.81 -7.14 -8.17
CA VAL A 34 11.88 -6.16 -7.98
C VAL A 34 12.75 -6.08 -9.25
N VAL A 35 12.72 -4.94 -9.95
CA VAL A 35 13.52 -4.70 -11.16
C VAL A 35 14.83 -4.00 -10.82
N GLN A 36 14.82 -3.09 -9.86
CA GLN A 36 16.02 -2.40 -9.38
C GLN A 36 15.88 -1.96 -7.92
N THR A 37 16.99 -1.50 -7.34
CA THR A 37 16.99 -1.09 -5.92
C THR A 37 16.13 0.16 -5.70
N PRO A 38 15.45 0.27 -4.54
CA PRO A 38 14.64 1.43 -4.22
C PRO A 38 15.41 2.74 -4.27
N GLN A 39 16.67 2.74 -3.82
CA GLN A 39 17.53 3.92 -3.90
C GLN A 39 17.73 4.37 -5.36
N LYS A 40 18.05 3.44 -6.27
CA LYS A 40 18.28 3.77 -7.67
C LYS A 40 17.00 4.34 -8.29
N ALA A 41 15.88 3.63 -8.17
CA ALA A 41 14.60 4.07 -8.72
C ALA A 41 14.12 5.42 -8.15
N PHE A 42 14.35 5.64 -6.86
CA PHE A 42 13.94 6.88 -6.20
C PHE A 42 14.73 8.11 -6.70
N TYR A 43 15.99 7.95 -7.08
CA TYR A 43 16.84 9.04 -7.60
C TYR A 43 16.91 9.09 -9.14
N SER A 44 16.36 8.11 -9.85
CA SER A 44 16.24 8.15 -11.31
C SER A 44 15.35 9.29 -11.79
N GLN A 45 15.50 9.65 -13.07
CA GLN A 45 14.51 10.50 -13.74
C GLN A 45 13.16 9.78 -13.77
N LYS A 46 12.08 10.55 -13.63
CA LYS A 46 10.72 10.03 -13.48
C LYS A 46 9.79 10.74 -14.43
N ARG A 47 8.89 9.99 -15.03
CA ARG A 47 7.77 10.54 -15.81
C ARG A 47 6.45 10.19 -15.14
N SER A 48 5.53 11.16 -15.13
CA SER A 48 4.18 10.94 -14.62
C SER A 48 3.31 10.38 -15.72
N VAL A 49 2.68 9.23 -15.49
CA VAL A 49 1.74 8.57 -16.40
C VAL A 49 0.38 8.40 -15.73
N ALA A 50 -0.67 8.16 -16.52
CA ALA A 50 -1.96 7.75 -15.97
C ALA A 50 -1.82 6.41 -15.25
N PHE A 51 -2.47 6.27 -14.10
CA PHE A 51 -2.34 5.09 -13.25
C PHE A 51 -2.68 3.80 -14.02
N GLU A 52 -3.75 3.83 -14.82
CA GLU A 52 -4.23 2.72 -15.63
C GLU A 52 -3.29 2.34 -16.79
N GLN A 53 -2.37 3.25 -17.16
CA GLN A 53 -1.38 3.03 -18.23
C GLN A 53 0.00 2.66 -17.69
N SER A 54 0.13 2.46 -16.38
CA SER A 54 1.42 2.24 -15.73
C SER A 54 1.83 0.76 -15.65
N ALA A 55 0.96 -0.16 -16.07
CA ALA A 55 1.26 -1.59 -16.15
C ALA A 55 2.55 -1.87 -16.93
N GLY A 56 3.40 -2.74 -16.39
CA GLY A 56 4.69 -3.11 -16.96
C GLY A 56 5.82 -2.12 -16.66
N ALA A 57 5.55 -0.89 -16.23
CA ALA A 57 6.59 0.08 -15.91
C ALA A 57 7.20 -0.14 -14.52
N VAL A 58 8.37 0.46 -14.26
CA VAL A 58 9.02 0.46 -12.94
C VAL A 58 8.55 1.65 -12.13
N SER A 59 8.08 1.41 -10.91
CA SER A 59 7.63 2.48 -10.01
C SER A 59 8.79 3.41 -9.63
N GLY A 60 8.53 4.71 -9.66
CA GLY A 60 9.45 5.76 -9.18
C GLY A 60 9.05 6.37 -7.83
N GLU A 61 7.94 5.91 -7.25
CA GLU A 61 7.41 6.39 -5.97
C GLU A 61 6.75 5.26 -5.15
N PHE A 62 6.33 5.59 -3.94
CA PHE A 62 5.62 4.63 -3.08
C PHE A 62 4.12 4.71 -3.31
N VAL A 63 3.43 3.57 -3.21
CA VAL A 63 1.98 3.52 -3.00
C VAL A 63 1.73 2.74 -1.72
N MET A 64 1.28 3.43 -0.68
CA MET A 64 0.98 2.87 0.63
C MET A 64 -0.52 2.85 0.87
N CYS A 65 -1.03 1.79 1.49
CA CYS A 65 -2.44 1.64 1.81
C CYS A 65 -2.68 1.65 3.31
N TYR A 66 -3.64 2.47 3.74
CA TYR A 66 -4.05 2.62 5.14
C TYR A 66 -5.57 2.41 5.29
N PRO A 67 -6.01 1.55 6.22
CA PRO A 67 -5.24 0.55 6.98
C PRO A 67 -4.77 -0.63 6.10
N PRO A 68 -3.66 -1.34 6.42
CA PRO A 68 -2.91 -1.37 7.69
C PRO A 68 -1.74 -0.37 7.78
N GLY A 69 -1.36 0.28 6.67
CA GLY A 69 -0.21 1.18 6.61
C GLY A 69 1.07 0.57 6.05
N ILE A 70 0.93 -0.39 5.14
CA ILE A 70 2.05 -1.04 4.45
C ILE A 70 2.14 -0.56 2.98
N PRO A 71 3.34 -0.56 2.38
CA PRO A 71 3.48 -0.33 0.95
C PRO A 71 2.84 -1.46 0.15
N ILE A 72 2.01 -1.09 -0.83
CA ILE A 72 1.59 -1.97 -1.93
C ILE A 72 2.67 -2.01 -3.01
N LEU A 73 3.29 -0.85 -3.25
CA LEU A 73 4.30 -0.66 -4.29
C LEU A 73 5.41 0.24 -3.75
N ALA A 74 6.65 -0.15 -3.99
CA ALA A 74 7.84 0.62 -3.69
C ALA A 74 8.58 1.04 -4.97
N PRO A 75 9.40 2.11 -4.93
CA PRO A 75 10.26 2.46 -6.04
C PRO A 75 11.16 1.28 -6.43
N GLY A 76 11.27 1.01 -7.73
CA GLY A 76 12.11 -0.08 -8.26
C GLY A 76 11.38 -1.40 -8.46
N GLU A 77 10.14 -1.50 -8.00
CA GLU A 77 9.24 -2.62 -8.29
C GLU A 77 8.49 -2.39 -9.60
N ARG A 78 8.19 -3.48 -10.32
CA ARG A 78 7.34 -3.43 -11.52
C ARG A 78 5.89 -3.29 -11.10
N ILE A 79 5.19 -2.39 -11.78
CA ILE A 79 3.74 -2.24 -11.67
C ILE A 79 3.09 -3.36 -12.48
N THR A 80 2.53 -4.36 -11.81
CA THR A 80 1.79 -5.45 -12.46
C THR A 80 0.30 -5.13 -12.52
N GLU A 81 -0.43 -5.81 -13.42
CA GLU A 81 -1.90 -5.71 -13.50
C GLU A 81 -2.59 -6.07 -12.17
N GLU A 82 -2.01 -7.04 -11.44
CA GLU A 82 -2.49 -7.44 -10.11
C GLU A 82 -2.38 -6.29 -9.10
N ILE A 83 -1.25 -5.58 -9.09
CA ILE A 83 -1.05 -4.40 -8.24
C ILE A 83 -2.02 -3.29 -8.61
N LEU A 84 -2.26 -3.05 -9.91
CA LEU A 84 -3.23 -2.04 -10.36
C LEU A 84 -4.65 -2.36 -9.90
N HIS A 85 -5.06 -3.63 -10.05
CA HIS A 85 -6.37 -4.09 -9.61
C HIS A 85 -6.50 -3.96 -8.08
N TYR A 86 -5.47 -4.36 -7.34
CA TYR A 86 -5.49 -4.27 -5.88
C TYR A 86 -5.55 -2.83 -5.35
N ILE A 87 -4.79 -1.91 -5.94
CA ILE A 87 -4.86 -0.48 -5.60
C ILE A 87 -6.25 0.09 -5.92
N SER A 88 -6.82 -0.26 -7.08
CA SER A 88 -8.16 0.17 -7.47
C SER A 88 -9.22 -0.35 -6.50
N TYR A 89 -9.15 -1.63 -6.15
CA TYR A 89 -10.00 -2.25 -5.14
C TYR A 89 -9.85 -1.58 -3.77
N ALA A 90 -8.62 -1.28 -3.34
CA ALA A 90 -8.36 -0.58 -2.08
C ALA A 90 -8.97 0.83 -2.06
N LYS A 91 -8.88 1.56 -3.18
CA LYS A 91 -9.50 2.87 -3.37
C LYS A 91 -11.03 2.78 -3.26
N GLU A 92 -11.65 1.79 -3.91
CA GLU A 92 -13.10 1.55 -3.85
C GLU A 92 -13.60 1.19 -2.45
N LYS A 93 -12.79 0.47 -1.66
CA LYS A 93 -13.10 0.15 -0.26
C LYS A 93 -12.90 1.33 0.70
N GLY A 94 -12.47 2.49 0.20
CA GLY A 94 -12.27 3.69 1.00
C GLY A 94 -10.98 3.68 1.81
N CYS A 95 -9.99 2.86 1.44
CA CYS A 95 -8.66 2.93 2.03
C CYS A 95 -7.96 4.22 1.59
N PHE A 96 -7.17 4.78 2.51
CA PHE A 96 -6.34 5.92 2.23
C PHE A 96 -5.06 5.45 1.54
N LEU A 97 -4.89 5.89 0.29
CA LEU A 97 -3.68 5.65 -0.46
C LEU A 97 -2.75 6.88 -0.30
N THR A 98 -1.49 6.64 0.03
CA THR A 98 -0.50 7.69 0.30
C THR A 98 0.86 7.33 -0.31
N GLY A 99 1.79 8.29 -0.33
CA GLY A 99 3.14 8.08 -0.88
C GLY A 99 3.28 8.46 -2.35
N THR A 100 2.17 8.57 -3.07
CA THR A 100 2.12 9.13 -4.42
C THR A 100 2.14 10.65 -4.38
N LYS A 101 2.74 11.27 -5.40
CA LYS A 101 2.66 12.72 -5.59
C LYS A 101 1.23 13.20 -5.80
N ASP A 102 0.42 12.38 -6.48
CA ASP A 102 -1.01 12.60 -6.65
C ASP A 102 -1.81 11.78 -5.63
N MET A 103 -2.42 12.48 -4.67
CA MET A 103 -3.22 11.88 -3.60
C MET A 103 -4.51 11.20 -4.11
N LYS A 104 -4.95 11.51 -5.33
CA LYS A 104 -6.10 10.82 -5.94
C LYS A 104 -5.71 9.53 -6.65
N ILE A 105 -4.41 9.27 -6.84
CA ILE A 105 -3.89 8.14 -7.64
C ILE A 105 -4.58 8.11 -9.01
N GLU A 106 -4.67 9.26 -9.67
CA GLU A 106 -5.01 9.34 -11.10
C GLU A 106 -3.72 9.21 -11.93
N ARG A 107 -2.59 9.62 -11.33
CA ARG A 107 -1.27 9.54 -11.94
C ARG A 107 -0.24 8.93 -11.00
N VAL A 108 0.72 8.23 -11.59
CA VAL A 108 1.87 7.67 -10.88
C VAL A 108 3.17 8.04 -11.57
N ASN A 109 4.22 8.27 -10.79
CA ASN A 109 5.57 8.48 -11.30
C ASN A 109 6.25 7.14 -11.53
N ILE A 110 6.67 6.91 -12.77
CA ILE A 110 7.47 5.74 -13.17
C ILE A 110 8.88 6.17 -13.53
N VAL A 111 9.83 5.26 -13.44
CA VAL A 111 11.22 5.49 -13.85
C VAL A 111 11.29 5.68 -15.36
N GLU A 112 12.06 6.67 -15.80
CA GLU A 112 12.25 7.01 -17.21
C GLU A 112 13.36 6.13 -17.83
N GLY A 113 13.08 5.48 -18.96
CA GLY A 113 14.05 4.68 -19.72
C GLY A 113 13.88 3.16 -19.65
N ASP A 114 12.78 2.65 -19.10
CA ASP A 114 12.33 1.25 -19.22
C ASP A 114 11.20 1.09 -20.25
#